data_AF-A0A897N3H3-F1
#
_entry.id   AF-A0A897N3H3-F1
#
_cell.length_a   1.000
_cell.length_b   1.000
_cell.length_c   1.000
_cell.angle_alpha   90.00
_cell.angle_beta   90.00
_cell.angle_gamma   90.00
#
_symmetry.space_group_name_H-M   'P 1'
#
loop_
_entity.id
_entity.type
_entity.pdbx_description
1 polymer ?
#
loop_
_entity_poly.entity_id
_entity_poly.type
_entity_poly.pdbx_seq_one_letter_code
_entity_poly.pdbx_strand_id
1 'polypeptide(L)'
;MTSLGEAYERREWGDRDRQRVVAGVGTFLAGAAAIAAAIALVATPLGEALGLTGQYEAREAAGVLAGLGVPAILLSVVAVLPSSRRQGIGVVAGAAVSLVGVGLFVYAYPWMWPPAEPSYAFETTMVYFLGSLLALWSVFSTVASYRVRNDPQGTVRMEVTREGETRTVRVSRDQYQQYRRAIRGDGGEQSDVIREIESEFGGQGDSERSEEFPDSERGSMTREKR
;
A
#
# COMPACT_ATOMS: atom_id res chain seq x y z
N MET A 1 23.18 23.68 -20.79
CA MET A 1 22.45 22.59 -21.46
C MET A 1 22.36 21.45 -20.47
N THR A 2 21.17 21.19 -19.93
CA THR A 2 20.87 20.07 -19.03
C THR A 2 20.94 18.78 -19.85
N SER A 3 21.71 17.80 -19.39
CA SER A 3 21.84 16.52 -20.11
C SER A 3 20.58 15.68 -19.94
N LEU A 4 20.25 14.84 -20.93
CA LEU A 4 19.10 13.92 -20.86
C LEU A 4 19.20 12.95 -19.67
N GLY A 5 20.42 12.67 -19.19
CA GLY A 5 20.65 11.92 -17.95
C GLY A 5 20.14 12.67 -16.71
N GLU A 6 20.29 13.99 -16.68
CA GLU A 6 19.85 14.87 -15.58
C GLU A 6 18.31 15.05 -15.56
N ALA A 7 17.67 14.95 -16.73
CA ALA A 7 16.21 14.95 -16.85
C ALA A 7 15.57 13.62 -16.39
N TYR A 8 16.29 12.50 -16.49
CA TYR A 8 15.84 11.18 -16.04
C TYR A 8 16.33 10.79 -14.63
N GLU A 9 17.43 11.38 -14.15
CA GLU A 9 17.92 11.23 -12.77
C GLU A 9 17.14 12.07 -11.77
N ARG A 10 16.26 12.98 -12.23
CA ARG A 10 15.27 13.63 -11.36
C ARG A 10 14.10 12.70 -11.03
N ARG A 11 14.43 11.46 -10.62
CA ARG A 11 13.52 10.64 -9.84
C ARG A 11 13.50 11.26 -8.45
N GLU A 12 12.57 12.18 -8.26
CA GLU A 12 12.13 12.74 -6.97
C GLU A 12 11.50 11.66 -6.06
N TRP A 13 12.09 10.45 -6.03
CA TRP A 13 11.90 9.45 -4.99
C TRP A 13 12.77 9.76 -3.76
N GLY A 14 13.33 10.97 -3.68
CA GLY A 14 14.28 11.39 -2.65
C GLY A 14 13.67 11.76 -1.30
N ASP A 15 12.35 11.91 -1.18
CA ASP A 15 11.76 12.37 0.08
C ASP A 15 10.39 11.74 0.40
N ARG A 16 10.18 10.48 0.00
CA ARG A 16 9.17 9.66 0.67
C ARG A 16 9.73 9.26 2.03
N ASP A 17 9.69 10.21 2.96
CA ASP A 17 9.97 10.15 4.39
C ASP A 17 10.59 8.81 4.83
N ARG A 18 11.88 8.59 4.50
CA ARG A 18 12.60 7.32 4.72
C ARG A 18 12.45 6.83 6.16
N GLN A 19 12.35 7.78 7.08
CA GLN A 19 12.08 7.57 8.50
C GLN A 19 10.77 6.84 8.76
N ARG A 20 9.69 7.12 8.01
CA ARG A 20 8.40 6.43 8.16
C ARG A 20 8.43 4.99 7.69
N VAL A 21 9.12 4.73 6.57
CA VAL A 21 9.30 3.36 6.06
C VAL A 21 10.12 2.55 7.05
N VAL A 22 11.23 3.10 7.56
CA VAL A 22 12.06 2.45 8.58
C VAL A 22 11.27 2.25 9.88
N ALA A 23 10.49 3.24 10.32
CA ALA A 23 9.63 3.11 11.50
C ALA A 23 8.57 2.01 11.32
N GLY A 24 7.96 1.92 10.13
CA GLY A 24 6.99 0.87 9.81
C GLY A 24 7.62 -0.52 9.80
N VAL A 25 8.73 -0.70 9.09
CA VAL A 25 9.46 -1.98 9.10
C VAL A 25 9.95 -2.35 10.50
N GLY A 26 10.49 -1.39 11.25
CA GLY A 26 10.92 -1.60 12.63
C GLY A 26 9.79 -2.03 13.55
N THR A 27 8.63 -1.37 13.45
CA THR A 27 7.43 -1.72 14.23
C THR A 27 6.91 -3.11 13.87
N PHE A 28 6.91 -3.46 12.58
CA PHE A 28 6.52 -4.80 12.12
C PHE A 28 7.45 -5.89 12.69
N LEU A 29 8.77 -5.69 12.55
CA LEU A 29 9.77 -6.64 13.05
C LEU A 29 9.71 -6.76 14.57
N ALA A 30 9.51 -5.66 15.29
CA ALA A 30 9.34 -5.67 16.73
C ALA A 30 8.08 -6.47 17.15
N GLY A 31 6.95 -6.26 16.46
CA GLY A 31 5.73 -7.02 16.71
C GLY A 31 5.88 -8.52 16.41
N ALA A 32 6.52 -8.87 15.29
CA ALA A 32 6.80 -10.26 14.93
C ALA A 32 7.77 -10.92 15.93
N ALA A 33 8.82 -10.21 16.35
CA ALA A 33 9.76 -10.67 17.36
C ALA A 33 9.08 -10.86 18.73
N ALA A 34 8.13 -9.99 19.11
CA ALA A 34 7.35 -10.15 20.33
C ALA A 34 6.52 -11.44 20.31
N ILE A 35 5.85 -11.75 19.19
CA ILE A 35 5.09 -13.01 19.03
C ILE A 35 6.05 -14.21 19.08
N ALA A 36 7.19 -14.14 18.40
CA ALA A 36 8.18 -15.23 18.44
C ALA A 36 8.73 -15.45 19.86
N ALA A 37 9.00 -14.38 20.60
CA ALA A 37 9.42 -14.44 22.00
C ALA A 37 8.33 -15.04 22.90
N ALA A 38 7.06 -14.66 22.70
CA ALA A 38 5.93 -15.26 23.40
C ALA A 38 5.84 -16.77 23.17
N ILE A 39 5.97 -17.21 21.91
CA ILE A 39 5.98 -18.63 21.56
C ILE A 39 7.16 -19.33 22.23
N ALA A 40 8.35 -18.75 22.17
CA ALA A 40 9.54 -19.32 22.80
C ALA A 40 9.39 -19.46 24.32
N LEU A 41 8.81 -18.47 25.00
CA LEU A 41 8.56 -18.51 26.45
C LEU A 41 7.60 -19.64 26.86
N VAL A 42 6.63 -19.99 26.02
CA VAL A 42 5.68 -21.08 26.31
C VAL A 42 6.20 -22.44 25.85
N ALA A 43 6.86 -22.49 24.70
CA ALA A 43 7.29 -23.73 24.06
C ALA A 43 8.61 -24.29 24.62
N THR A 44 9.39 -23.48 25.36
CA THR A 44 10.73 -23.84 25.83
C THR A 44 10.93 -23.40 27.28
N PRO A 45 11.93 -23.96 28.02
CA PRO A 45 12.24 -23.53 29.38
C PRO A 45 12.94 -22.15 29.45
N LEU A 46 12.82 -21.31 28.40
CA LEU A 46 13.41 -19.97 28.36
C LEU A 46 12.96 -19.10 29.55
N GLY A 47 11.71 -19.27 30.00
CA GLY A 47 11.19 -18.54 31.15
C GLY A 47 12.05 -18.74 32.40
N GLU A 48 12.45 -19.98 32.68
CA GLU A 48 13.32 -20.30 33.82
C GLU A 48 14.72 -19.69 33.65
N ALA A 49 15.29 -19.77 32.44
CA ALA A 49 16.59 -19.19 32.13
C ALA A 49 16.61 -17.64 32.24
N LEU A 50 15.46 -16.99 32.01
CA LEU A 50 15.27 -15.55 32.15
C LEU A 50 14.89 -15.12 33.58
N GLY A 51 14.83 -16.05 34.53
CA GLY A 51 14.49 -15.76 35.92
C GLY A 51 12.99 -15.60 36.20
N LEU A 52 12.12 -15.93 35.22
CA LEU A 52 10.66 -15.98 35.39
C LEU A 52 10.28 -17.29 36.10
N THR A 53 10.68 -17.36 37.37
CA THR A 53 10.57 -18.57 38.21
C THR A 53 9.21 -18.71 38.88
N GLY A 54 8.38 -17.67 38.84
CA GLY A 54 7.01 -17.74 39.31
C GLY A 54 6.15 -18.69 38.46
N GLN A 55 5.26 -19.44 39.10
CA GLN A 55 4.37 -20.44 38.49
C GLN A 55 3.56 -19.92 37.28
N TYR A 56 3.34 -18.61 37.19
CA TYR A 56 2.56 -17.95 36.14
C TYR A 56 3.33 -16.86 35.38
N GLU A 57 4.53 -16.46 35.82
CA GLU A 57 5.25 -15.30 35.27
C GLU A 57 5.62 -15.48 33.80
N ALA A 58 6.13 -16.65 33.42
CA ALA A 58 6.48 -16.94 32.03
C ALA A 58 5.25 -16.90 31.10
N ARG A 59 4.09 -17.34 31.60
CA ARG A 59 2.83 -17.36 30.84
C ARG A 59 2.20 -15.97 30.73
N GLU A 60 2.27 -15.18 31.80
CA GLU A 60 1.83 -13.79 31.79
C GLU A 60 2.67 -12.98 30.80
N ALA A 61 3.99 -13.06 30.89
CA ALA A 61 4.90 -12.38 29.97
C ALA A 61 4.67 -12.81 28.51
N ALA A 62 4.49 -14.11 28.28
CA ALA A 62 4.15 -14.61 26.95
C ALA A 62 2.79 -14.08 26.45
N GLY A 63 1.77 -14.07 27.30
CA GLY A 63 0.44 -13.54 26.97
C GLY A 63 0.49 -12.06 26.60
N VAL A 64 1.24 -11.25 27.36
CA VAL A 64 1.45 -9.82 27.08
C VAL A 64 2.20 -9.62 25.76
N LEU A 65 3.31 -10.35 25.54
CA LEU A 65 4.09 -10.24 24.31
C LEU A 65 3.29 -10.63 23.07
N ALA A 66 2.52 -11.73 23.15
CA ALA A 66 1.62 -12.15 22.09
C ALA A 66 0.51 -11.11 21.86
N GLY A 67 -0.06 -10.57 22.93
CA GLY A 67 -1.11 -9.55 22.89
C GLY A 67 -0.65 -8.21 22.31
N LEU A 68 0.60 -7.80 22.55
CA LEU A 68 1.16 -6.56 22.00
C LEU A 68 1.62 -6.72 20.54
N GLY A 69 2.04 -7.93 20.16
CA GLY A 69 2.59 -8.20 18.83
C GLY A 69 1.60 -7.93 17.69
N VAL A 70 0.34 -8.35 17.84
CA VAL A 70 -0.70 -8.16 16.81
C VAL A 70 -1.00 -6.68 16.56
N PRO A 71 -1.36 -5.84 17.57
CA PRO A 71 -1.61 -4.43 17.32
C PRO A 71 -0.37 -3.69 16.80
N ALA A 72 0.85 -4.08 17.22
CA ALA A 72 2.08 -3.52 16.65
C ALA A 72 2.22 -3.82 15.15
N ILE A 73 1.98 -5.07 14.73
CA ILE A 73 1.99 -5.46 13.32
C ILE A 73 0.90 -4.72 12.53
N LEU A 74 -0.29 -4.52 13.09
CA LEU A 74 -1.36 -3.79 12.40
C LEU A 74 -1.02 -2.29 12.26
N LEU A 75 -0.44 -1.68 13.29
CA LEU A 75 0.00 -0.28 13.26
C LEU A 75 1.15 -0.04 12.27
N SER A 76 2.00 -1.04 12.06
CA SER A 76 3.13 -0.94 11.12
C SER A 76 2.67 -0.61 9.70
N VAL A 77 1.47 -1.06 9.31
CA VAL A 77 0.89 -0.82 7.98
C VAL A 77 0.57 0.67 7.76
N VAL A 78 0.09 1.37 8.80
CA VAL A 78 -0.19 2.81 8.73
C VAL A 78 1.10 3.62 8.63
N ALA A 79 2.18 3.15 9.25
CA ALA A 79 3.49 3.80 9.12
C ALA A 79 4.06 3.67 7.69
N VAL A 80 3.78 2.55 6.99
CA VAL A 80 4.26 2.31 5.62
C VAL A 80 3.40 3.02 4.57
N LEU A 81 2.07 3.03 4.71
CA LEU A 81 1.19 3.67 3.74
C LEU A 81 1.06 5.18 4.02
N PRO A 82 1.50 6.07 3.09
CA PRO A 82 1.22 7.50 3.17
C PRO A 82 -0.25 7.75 2.77
N SER A 83 -1.18 7.24 3.58
CA SER A 83 -2.59 7.56 3.47
C SER A 83 -2.86 8.83 4.29
N SER A 84 -3.76 9.68 3.81
CA SER A 84 -4.16 10.89 4.52
C SER A 84 -4.46 10.59 6.00
N ARG A 85 -4.12 11.50 6.94
CA ARG A 85 -4.29 11.31 8.41
C ARG A 85 -5.66 10.74 8.82
N ARG A 86 -6.69 10.92 7.98
CA ARG A 86 -8.06 10.44 8.19
C ARG A 86 -8.23 8.93 7.96
N GLN A 87 -7.47 8.31 7.06
CA GLN A 87 -7.59 6.87 6.76
C GLN A 87 -6.93 5.98 7.84
N GLY A 88 -5.94 6.50 8.57
CA GLY A 88 -5.29 5.78 9.67
C GLY A 88 -6.07 5.73 10.99
N ILE A 89 -7.15 6.51 11.15
CA ILE A 89 -7.87 6.65 12.43
C ILE A 89 -8.47 5.31 12.88
N GLY A 90 -9.07 4.55 11.96
CA GLY A 90 -9.68 3.25 12.28
C GLY A 90 -8.67 2.22 12.78
N VAL A 91 -7.45 2.22 12.22
CA VAL A 91 -6.38 1.32 12.67
C VAL A 91 -5.89 1.70 14.06
N VAL A 92 -5.68 3.00 14.31
CA VAL A 92 -5.25 3.48 15.63
C VAL A 92 -6.31 3.20 16.69
N ALA A 93 -7.59 3.44 16.38
CA ALA A 93 -8.69 3.15 17.29
C ALA A 93 -8.80 1.66 17.59
N GLY A 94 -8.75 0.80 16.56
CA GLY A 94 -8.77 -0.65 16.75
C GLY A 94 -7.58 -1.15 17.57
N ALA A 95 -6.37 -0.66 17.27
CA ALA A 95 -5.17 -1.01 18.04
C ALA A 95 -5.27 -0.56 19.50
N ALA A 96 -5.81 0.64 19.78
CA ALA A 96 -6.04 1.11 21.14
C ALA A 96 -7.02 0.20 21.90
N VAL A 97 -8.11 -0.23 21.26
CA VAL A 97 -9.05 -1.19 21.85
C VAL A 97 -8.39 -2.55 22.10
N SER A 98 -7.54 -3.03 21.19
CA SER A 98 -6.75 -4.24 21.43
C SER A 98 -5.84 -4.09 22.65
N LEU A 99 -5.17 -2.94 22.82
CA LEU A 99 -4.32 -2.66 23.98
C LEU A 99 -5.12 -2.63 25.30
N VAL A 100 -6.37 -2.16 25.28
CA VAL A 100 -7.27 -2.27 26.44
C VAL A 100 -7.53 -3.74 26.78
N GLY A 101 -7.72 -4.60 25.78
CA GLY A 101 -7.81 -6.06 25.98
C GLY A 101 -6.55 -6.65 26.61
N VAL A 102 -5.36 -6.23 26.17
CA VAL A 102 -4.08 -6.65 26.80
C VAL A 102 -3.98 -6.15 28.24
N GLY A 103 -4.41 -4.93 28.54
CA GLY A 103 -4.47 -4.41 29.90
C GLY A 103 -5.43 -5.21 30.80
N LEU A 104 -6.58 -5.60 30.27
CA LEU A 104 -7.52 -6.49 30.96
C LEU A 104 -6.90 -7.85 31.25
N PHE A 105 -6.11 -8.40 30.32
CA PHE A 105 -5.37 -9.63 30.54
C PHE A 105 -4.39 -9.50 31.71
N VAL A 106 -3.58 -8.44 31.74
CA VAL A 106 -2.64 -8.19 32.87
C VAL A 106 -3.37 -8.03 34.19
N TYR A 107 -4.55 -7.41 34.19
CA TYR A 107 -5.35 -7.24 35.39
C TYR A 107 -6.00 -8.56 35.88
N ALA A 108 -6.52 -9.36 34.95
CA ALA A 108 -7.25 -10.58 35.28
C ALA A 108 -6.34 -11.79 35.53
N TYR A 109 -5.21 -11.86 34.84
CA TYR A 109 -4.28 -12.98 34.97
C TYR A 109 -3.39 -12.83 36.22
N PRO A 110 -3.11 -13.90 36.98
CA PRO A 110 -3.68 -15.25 36.86
C PRO A 110 -4.97 -15.47 37.67
N TRP A 111 -5.32 -14.56 38.59
CA TRP A 111 -6.26 -14.82 39.68
C TRP A 111 -7.74 -14.81 39.30
N MET A 112 -8.11 -14.10 38.23
CA MET A 112 -9.48 -14.02 37.68
C MET A 112 -9.52 -14.62 36.26
N TRP A 113 -8.65 -15.59 36.01
CA TRP A 113 -8.52 -16.34 34.77
C TRP A 113 -8.94 -17.80 35.00
N PRO A 114 -9.53 -18.52 34.02
CA PRO A 114 -9.97 -19.89 34.21
C PRO A 114 -8.88 -20.78 34.82
N PRO A 115 -9.20 -21.58 35.86
CA PRO A 115 -10.54 -21.97 36.30
C PRO A 115 -11.18 -21.08 37.40
N ALA A 116 -10.67 -19.88 37.69
CA ALA A 116 -11.21 -19.03 38.75
C ALA A 116 -12.66 -18.57 38.47
N GLU A 117 -13.46 -18.39 39.53
CA GLU A 117 -14.79 -17.77 39.46
C GLU A 117 -14.88 -16.56 40.41
N PRO A 118 -15.22 -15.35 39.91
CA PRO A 118 -15.55 -15.01 38.53
C PRO A 118 -14.33 -15.01 37.59
N SER A 119 -14.56 -15.33 36.30
CA SER A 119 -13.55 -15.31 35.24
C SER A 119 -13.81 -14.17 34.26
N TYR A 120 -12.78 -13.36 33.96
CA TYR A 120 -12.84 -12.28 32.97
C TYR A 120 -12.23 -12.65 31.61
N ALA A 121 -11.89 -13.92 31.38
CA ALA A 121 -11.21 -14.33 30.16
C ALA A 121 -12.06 -14.13 28.90
N PHE A 122 -13.38 -14.31 28.99
CA PHE A 122 -14.29 -14.11 27.86
C PHE A 122 -14.35 -12.64 27.45
N GLU A 123 -14.58 -11.75 28.41
CA GLU A 123 -14.64 -10.30 28.22
C GLU A 123 -13.32 -9.77 27.67
N THR A 124 -12.21 -10.20 28.28
CA THR A 124 -10.85 -9.84 27.85
C THR A 124 -10.61 -10.25 26.39
N THR A 125 -10.95 -11.50 26.04
CA THR A 125 -10.78 -12.03 24.69
C THR A 125 -11.67 -11.29 23.68
N MET A 126 -12.92 -10.98 24.06
CA MET A 126 -13.87 -10.27 23.20
C MET A 126 -13.39 -8.86 22.88
N VAL A 127 -12.94 -8.10 23.88
CA VAL A 127 -12.41 -6.74 23.69
C VAL A 127 -11.20 -6.78 22.76
N TYR A 128 -10.26 -7.69 23.01
CA TYR A 128 -9.08 -7.86 22.17
C TYR A 128 -9.43 -8.24 20.72
N PHE A 129 -10.36 -9.18 20.55
CA PHE A 129 -10.82 -9.64 19.24
C PHE A 129 -11.48 -8.50 18.45
N LEU A 130 -12.40 -7.76 19.06
CA LEU A 130 -13.10 -6.65 18.41
C LEU A 130 -12.15 -5.52 18.00
N GLY A 131 -11.21 -5.16 18.88
CA GLY A 131 -10.17 -4.17 18.55
C GLY A 131 -9.31 -4.61 17.37
N SER A 132 -8.90 -5.89 17.38
CA SER A 132 -8.05 -6.46 16.32
C SER A 132 -8.80 -6.56 15.00
N LEU A 133 -10.07 -6.96 15.03
CA LEU A 133 -10.94 -7.02 13.86
C LEU A 133 -11.16 -5.64 13.25
N LEU A 134 -11.41 -4.63 14.08
CA LEU A 134 -11.58 -3.24 13.63
C LEU A 134 -10.30 -2.70 12.98
N ALA A 135 -9.15 -2.95 13.61
CA ALA A 135 -7.86 -2.55 13.05
C ALA A 135 -7.56 -3.26 11.74
N LEU A 136 -7.77 -4.58 11.68
CA LEU A 136 -7.57 -5.39 10.47
C LEU A 136 -8.48 -4.93 9.34
N TRP A 137 -9.76 -4.70 9.62
CA TRP A 137 -10.72 -4.19 8.64
C TRP A 137 -10.29 -2.83 8.09
N SER A 138 -9.83 -1.94 8.96
CA SER A 138 -9.33 -0.62 8.58
C SER A 138 -8.07 -0.69 7.71
N VAL A 139 -7.13 -1.57 8.07
CA VAL A 139 -5.94 -1.86 7.27
C VAL A 139 -6.35 -2.36 5.88
N PHE A 140 -7.23 -3.35 5.82
CA PHE A 140 -7.72 -3.92 4.57
C PHE A 140 -8.38 -2.87 3.68
N SER A 141 -9.29 -2.06 4.25
CA SER A 141 -9.95 -0.96 3.55
C SER A 141 -8.96 0.06 2.99
N THR A 142 -7.91 0.37 3.76
CA THR A 142 -6.84 1.29 3.32
C THR A 142 -6.06 0.72 2.14
N VAL A 143 -5.67 -0.55 2.20
CA VAL A 143 -4.94 -1.23 1.12
C VAL A 143 -5.79 -1.35 -0.15
N ALA A 144 -7.06 -1.73 0.01
CA ALA A 144 -8.01 -1.82 -1.10
C ALA A 144 -8.20 -0.45 -1.78
N SER A 145 -8.38 0.61 -1.00
CA SER A 145 -8.53 1.98 -1.51
C SER A 145 -7.26 2.48 -2.24
N TYR A 146 -6.09 2.06 -1.78
CA TYR A 146 -4.81 2.39 -2.42
C TYR A 146 -4.68 1.74 -3.80
N ARG A 147 -5.06 0.46 -3.93
CA ARG A 147 -5.08 -0.27 -5.21
C ARG A 147 -6.01 0.39 -6.23
N VAL A 148 -7.25 0.71 -5.83
CA VAL A 148 -8.25 1.31 -6.74
C VAL A 148 -7.84 2.69 -7.27
N ARG A 149 -7.06 3.47 -6.50
CA ARG A 149 -6.59 4.79 -6.95
C ARG A 149 -5.31 4.75 -7.78
N ASN A 150 -4.64 3.60 -7.85
CA ASN A 150 -3.34 3.46 -8.50
C ASN A 150 -3.40 2.66 -9.81
N ASP A 151 -4.60 2.32 -10.28
CA ASP A 151 -4.82 1.91 -11.66
C ASP A 151 -4.78 3.15 -12.57
N PRO A 152 -3.83 3.23 -13.52
CA PRO A 152 -3.82 4.31 -14.50
C PRO A 152 -4.99 4.12 -15.47
N GLN A 153 -6.22 4.45 -15.06
CA GLN A 153 -7.39 4.57 -15.93
C GLN A 153 -7.27 5.80 -16.86
N GLY A 154 -6.13 5.95 -17.53
CA GLY A 154 -5.69 7.24 -18.05
C GLY A 154 -4.73 7.19 -19.22
N THR A 155 -4.41 6.03 -19.80
CA THR A 155 -3.61 5.98 -21.03
C THR A 155 -4.48 5.55 -22.20
N VAL A 156 -4.51 6.36 -23.25
CA VAL A 156 -5.19 6.06 -24.52
C VAL A 156 -4.11 5.73 -25.55
N ARG A 157 -4.27 4.62 -26.26
CA ARG A 157 -3.39 4.24 -27.36
C ARG A 157 -3.82 5.03 -28.60
N MET A 158 -2.97 5.94 -29.07
CA MET A 158 -3.23 6.80 -30.23
C MET A 158 -2.47 6.27 -31.45
N GLU A 159 -3.19 6.01 -32.52
CA GLU A 159 -2.63 5.54 -33.80
C GLU A 159 -2.43 6.76 -34.72
N VAL A 160 -1.17 7.05 -35.05
CA VAL A 160 -0.79 8.19 -35.91
C VAL A 160 -0.33 7.64 -37.25
N THR A 161 -1.05 7.97 -38.32
CA THR A 161 -0.72 7.53 -39.70
C THR A 161 -0.22 8.72 -40.52
N ARG A 162 1.01 8.61 -41.05
CA ARG A 162 1.56 9.56 -42.02
C ARG A 162 2.25 8.79 -43.15
N GLU A 163 1.95 9.18 -44.38
CA GLU A 163 2.65 8.71 -45.60
C GLU A 163 2.72 7.19 -45.80
N GLY A 164 1.75 6.44 -45.25
CA GLY A 164 1.63 4.99 -45.44
C GLY A 164 2.23 4.15 -44.29
N GLU A 165 2.87 4.78 -43.31
CA GLU A 165 3.28 4.12 -42.07
C GLU A 165 2.31 4.49 -40.92
N THR A 166 1.81 3.47 -40.24
CA THR A 166 0.95 3.62 -39.07
C THR A 166 1.75 3.27 -37.83
N ARG A 167 1.92 4.22 -36.91
CA ARG A 167 2.64 4.02 -35.65
C ARG A 167 1.70 4.21 -34.47
N THR A 168 1.76 3.26 -33.54
CA THR A 168 0.92 3.26 -32.35
C THR A 168 1.69 3.82 -31.16
N VAL A 169 1.26 4.97 -30.63
CA VAL A 169 1.89 5.65 -29.48
C VAL A 169 0.95 5.59 -28.28
N ARG A 170 1.47 5.26 -27.08
CA ARG A 170 0.69 5.32 -25.83
C ARG A 170 0.80 6.73 -25.26
N VAL A 171 -0.33 7.43 -25.15
CA VAL A 171 -0.39 8.79 -24.58
C VAL A 171 -1.30 8.81 -23.36
N SER A 172 -1.04 9.74 -22.43
CA SER A 172 -1.96 9.99 -21.32
C SER A 172 -3.26 10.65 -21.83
N ARG A 173 -4.37 10.50 -21.09
CA ARG A 173 -5.69 11.08 -21.43
C ARG A 173 -5.63 12.61 -21.53
N ASP A 174 -4.81 13.25 -20.69
CA ASP A 174 -4.66 14.70 -20.68
C ASP A 174 -3.91 15.19 -21.93
N GLN A 175 -2.83 14.49 -22.32
CA GLN A 175 -2.12 14.76 -23.58
C GLN A 175 -3.01 14.49 -24.79
N TYR A 176 -3.76 13.38 -24.81
CA TYR A 176 -4.73 13.11 -25.89
C TYR A 176 -5.77 14.23 -26.01
N GLN A 177 -6.30 14.75 -24.89
CA GLN A 177 -7.23 15.87 -24.91
C GLN A 177 -6.56 17.17 -25.35
N GLN A 178 -5.30 17.42 -24.98
CA GLN A 178 -4.53 18.57 -25.42
C GLN A 178 -4.31 18.55 -26.94
N TYR A 179 -3.83 17.44 -27.50
CA TYR A 179 -3.64 17.28 -28.94
C TYR A 179 -4.97 17.35 -29.71
N ARG A 180 -6.03 16.72 -29.18
CA ARG A 180 -7.38 16.80 -29.76
C ARG A 180 -7.95 18.21 -29.75
N ARG A 181 -7.65 19.03 -28.73
CA ARG A 181 -8.05 20.45 -28.68
C ARG A 181 -7.20 21.30 -29.64
N ALA A 182 -5.90 21.02 -29.76
CA ALA A 182 -5.02 21.71 -30.70
C ALA A 182 -5.44 21.50 -32.16
N ILE A 183 -5.95 20.30 -32.51
CA ILE A 183 -6.47 20.00 -33.85
C ILE A 183 -7.86 20.62 -34.10
N ARG A 184 -8.64 20.87 -33.04
CA ARG A 184 -10.03 21.37 -33.13
C ARG A 184 -10.16 22.88 -32.94
N GLY A 185 -9.18 23.52 -32.29
CA GLY A 185 -9.10 24.95 -32.08
C GLY A 185 -8.34 25.63 -33.20
N ASP A 186 -9.04 26.52 -33.90
CA ASP A 186 -8.55 27.59 -34.77
C ASP A 186 -7.05 27.57 -35.14
N GLY A 187 -6.71 26.86 -36.22
CA GLY A 187 -5.52 27.17 -37.03
C GLY A 187 -4.17 26.57 -36.62
N GLY A 188 -4.09 25.59 -35.71
CA GLY A 188 -2.83 24.85 -35.48
C GLY A 188 -2.50 23.91 -36.65
N GLU A 189 -1.39 24.13 -37.36
CA GLU A 189 -0.93 23.23 -38.43
C GLU A 189 -0.72 21.82 -37.85
N GLN A 190 -1.56 20.88 -38.29
CA GLN A 190 -1.57 19.47 -37.87
C GLN A 190 -0.17 18.81 -37.99
N SER A 191 0.71 19.34 -38.85
CA SER A 191 2.09 18.91 -39.01
C SER A 191 3.00 19.22 -37.81
N ASP A 192 2.74 20.29 -37.05
CA ASP A 192 3.59 20.66 -35.91
C ASP A 192 3.32 19.75 -34.72
N VAL A 193 2.05 19.41 -34.48
CA VAL A 193 1.66 18.43 -33.46
C VAL A 193 2.23 17.04 -33.79
N ILE A 194 2.18 16.63 -35.06
CA ILE A 194 2.76 15.35 -35.49
C ILE A 194 4.29 15.35 -35.34
N ARG A 195 4.96 16.46 -35.68
CA ARG A 195 6.42 16.61 -35.53
C ARG A 195 6.84 16.61 -34.06
N GLU A 196 6.03 17.19 -33.18
CA GLU A 196 6.25 17.18 -31.73
C GLU A 196 6.06 15.77 -31.14
N ILE A 197 5.04 15.03 -31.58
CA ILE A 197 4.86 13.62 -31.19
C ILE A 197 6.04 12.77 -31.70
N GLU A 198 6.53 13.03 -32.91
CA GLU A 198 7.67 12.31 -33.47
C GLU A 198 9.00 12.66 -32.79
N SER A 199 9.20 13.91 -32.36
CA SER A 199 10.41 14.30 -31.61
C SER A 199 10.41 13.74 -30.19
N GLU A 200 9.23 13.63 -29.57
CA GLU A 200 9.06 13.14 -28.20
C GLU A 200 9.04 11.59 -28.13
N PHE A 201 8.48 10.92 -29.14
CA PHE A 201 8.25 9.46 -29.13
C PHE A 201 8.91 8.68 -30.28
N GLY A 202 9.59 9.35 -31.22
CA GLY A 202 10.13 8.76 -32.46
C GLY A 202 11.23 7.70 -32.28
N GLY A 203 11.76 7.53 -31.06
CA GLY A 203 12.77 6.50 -30.75
C GLY A 203 12.21 5.17 -30.22
N GLN A 204 10.90 5.05 -29.98
CA GLN A 204 10.33 3.92 -29.24
C GLN A 204 9.43 2.99 -30.09
N GLY A 205 9.30 3.27 -31.39
CA GLY A 205 8.24 2.72 -32.26
C GLY A 205 8.44 1.33 -32.86
N ASP A 206 9.60 0.67 -32.68
CA ASP A 206 9.94 -0.50 -33.53
C ASP A 206 9.82 -1.88 -32.85
N SER A 207 9.41 -2.00 -31.59
CA SER A 207 9.53 -3.27 -30.85
C SER A 207 8.25 -4.01 -30.45
N GLU A 208 7.03 -3.49 -30.69
CA GLU A 208 5.81 -4.25 -30.37
C GLU A 208 5.11 -4.76 -31.64
N ARG A 209 5.69 -5.83 -32.20
CA ARG A 209 5.11 -6.67 -33.25
C ARG A 209 3.81 -7.31 -32.75
N SER A 210 2.69 -6.83 -33.29
CA SER A 210 1.47 -7.58 -33.62
C SER A 210 0.92 -8.53 -32.53
N GLU A 211 0.41 -7.98 -31.43
CA GLU A 211 -0.65 -8.65 -30.69
C GLU A 211 -2.00 -8.08 -31.17
N GLU A 212 -2.77 -8.92 -31.84
CA GLU A 212 -4.07 -8.61 -32.42
C GLU A 212 -5.10 -8.51 -31.28
N PHE A 213 -5.58 -7.28 -31.01
CA PHE A 213 -6.52 -6.99 -29.93
C PHE A 213 -7.88 -6.52 -30.47
N PRO A 214 -8.99 -6.76 -29.72
CA PRO A 214 -10.35 -6.56 -30.20
C PRO A 214 -10.69 -5.11 -30.55
N ASP A 215 -11.51 -4.93 -31.59
CA ASP A 215 -11.74 -3.70 -32.35
C ASP A 215 -12.45 -2.54 -31.59
N SER A 216 -12.77 -2.71 -30.31
CA SER A 216 -13.56 -1.76 -29.51
C SER A 216 -12.76 -0.61 -28.88
N GLU A 217 -11.42 -0.61 -28.98
CA GLU A 217 -10.53 0.39 -28.35
C GLU A 217 -9.81 1.31 -29.36
N ARG A 218 -10.18 1.24 -30.65
CA ARG A 218 -9.48 1.94 -31.73
C ARG A 218 -10.00 3.38 -31.89
N GLY A 219 -9.22 4.36 -31.44
CA GLY A 219 -9.44 5.77 -31.78
C GLY A 219 -8.65 6.14 -33.05
N SER A 220 -9.28 6.15 -34.21
CA SER A 220 -8.61 6.48 -35.48
C SER A 220 -8.57 7.99 -35.74
N MET A 221 -7.39 8.50 -36.11
CA MET A 221 -7.25 9.78 -36.80
C MET A 221 -6.85 9.50 -38.25
N THR A 222 -7.84 9.29 -39.10
CA THR A 222 -7.65 9.07 -40.53
C THR A 222 -7.69 10.39 -41.30
N ARG A 223 -6.72 10.57 -42.20
CA ARG A 223 -6.72 11.59 -43.24
C ARG A 223 -7.71 11.16 -44.33
N GLU A 224 -8.90 11.76 -44.35
CA GLU A 224 -9.82 11.60 -45.48
C GLU A 224 -9.36 12.53 -46.62
N LYS A 225 -8.83 11.93 -47.69
CA LYS A 225 -8.63 12.67 -48.94
C LYS A 225 -10.00 12.93 -49.55
N ARG A 226 -10.25 14.22 -49.77
CA ARG A 226 -11.25 14.84 -50.65
C ARG A 226 -11.94 13.92 -51.65
#